data_AF-A0A849EC77-F1
#
_entry.id   AF-A0A849EC77-F1
#
_cell.length_a   1.000
_cell.length_b   1.000
_cell.length_c   1.000
_cell.angle_alpha   90.00
_cell.angle_beta   90.00
_cell.angle_gamma   90.00
#
_symmetry.space_group_name_H-M   'P 1'
#
loop_
_entity.id
_entity.type
_entity.pdbx_description
1 polymer ?
#
loop_
_entity_poly.entity_id
_entity_poly.type
_entity_poly.pdbx_seq_one_letter_code
_entity_poly.pdbx_strand_id
1 'polypeptide(L)'
;MHVKLLSLALFANLIAATGAHATLETPQAPANGYSKAVFDVSHEWDAQSEPAAPDIVILAASSGHGTGHASMNQSSYTVGDLVITNVRAGATVPKAPVAGGYMVIKNNGSASDFLVGGQAAFAGDVQIHEMKMQGDVMKMRELADGLEIPAGGEVMLQPGGYHVMFMKLTEPLKEGENRKATLTFKNAGSVEVEFGVKSRKDLKSHGMNHSKHGSSN
;
A
#
# COMPACT_ATOMS: atom_id res chain seq x y z
N MET A 1 28.26 58.66 -17.44
CA MET A 1 28.90 57.38 -17.81
C MET A 1 27.76 56.40 -18.08
N HIS A 2 27.45 56.14 -19.36
CA HIS A 2 27.73 54.86 -20.06
C HIS A 2 26.80 53.73 -19.55
N VAL A 3 25.91 53.03 -20.28
CA VAL A 3 25.54 52.78 -21.70
C VAL A 3 24.14 52.08 -21.63
N LYS A 4 23.06 52.53 -22.29
CA LYS A 4 22.50 52.11 -23.61
C LYS A 4 22.13 50.61 -23.81
N LEU A 5 20.88 50.39 -24.25
CA LEU A 5 20.39 49.51 -25.34
C LEU A 5 20.07 48.00 -25.12
N LEU A 6 18.78 47.63 -25.24
CA LEU A 6 18.12 46.82 -26.30
C LEU A 6 16.62 46.64 -25.88
N SER A 7 15.57 47.16 -26.54
CA SER A 7 14.93 46.78 -27.84
C SER A 7 14.70 45.26 -27.96
N LEU A 8 13.56 44.68 -28.38
CA LEU A 8 12.43 45.15 -29.20
C LEU A 8 11.34 44.02 -29.31
N ALA A 9 10.06 44.42 -29.38
CA ALA A 9 8.94 43.87 -30.20
C ALA A 9 8.19 42.53 -29.93
N LEU A 10 6.85 42.70 -29.93
CA LEU A 10 5.74 41.95 -30.58
C LEU A 10 5.52 40.48 -30.16
N PHE A 11 4.30 40.03 -29.83
CA PHE A 11 3.15 39.90 -30.76
C PHE A 11 1.79 39.87 -30.02
N ALA A 12 0.74 40.22 -30.78
CA ALA A 12 -0.65 40.38 -30.38
C ALA A 12 -1.51 39.12 -30.62
N ASN A 13 -2.64 39.02 -29.89
CA ASN A 13 -4.01 38.68 -30.34
C ASN A 13 -4.83 38.28 -29.11
N LEU A 14 -5.94 38.94 -28.73
CA LEU A 14 -7.25 39.06 -29.39
C LEU A 14 -7.93 37.69 -29.62
N ILE A 15 -8.80 37.28 -28.70
CA ILE A 15 -10.03 36.53 -29.03
C ILE A 15 -11.16 37.05 -28.12
N ALA A 16 -12.25 37.40 -28.78
CA ALA A 16 -13.46 38.00 -28.25
C ALA A 16 -14.48 36.96 -27.76
N ALA A 17 -15.33 37.46 -26.87
CA ALA A 17 -16.70 37.08 -26.54
C ALA A 17 -17.42 35.97 -27.33
N THR A 18 -17.99 35.02 -26.61
CA THR A 18 -19.35 34.45 -26.78
C THR A 18 -19.66 33.72 -25.47
N GLY A 19 -20.72 33.94 -24.69
CA GLY A 19 -22.09 34.23 -25.07
C GLY A 19 -22.89 32.91 -25.04
N ALA A 20 -23.25 32.39 -23.86
CA ALA A 20 -24.26 31.34 -23.73
C ALA A 20 -24.90 31.35 -22.33
N HIS A 21 -26.14 31.84 -22.31
CA HIS A 21 -27.11 31.63 -21.24
C HIS A 21 -27.39 30.13 -21.09
N ALA A 22 -27.40 29.61 -19.85
CA ALA A 22 -27.95 28.30 -19.55
C ALA A 22 -29.08 28.46 -18.52
N THR A 23 -30.31 28.34 -19.01
CA THR A 23 -31.56 28.27 -18.26
C THR A 23 -31.53 27.08 -17.29
N LEU A 24 -31.95 27.34 -16.06
CA LEU A 24 -32.21 26.32 -15.05
C LEU A 24 -33.55 25.64 -15.36
N GLU A 25 -33.51 24.44 -15.93
CA GLU A 25 -34.63 23.52 -15.89
C GLU A 25 -34.34 22.42 -14.86
N THR A 26 -35.24 22.31 -13.90
CA THR A 26 -35.30 21.20 -12.94
C THR A 26 -36.28 20.18 -13.49
N PRO A 27 -35.86 18.92 -13.72
CA PRO A 27 -36.82 17.82 -13.76
C PRO A 27 -36.59 16.81 -12.62
N GLN A 28 -37.67 16.71 -11.86
CA GLN A 28 -38.08 15.70 -10.88
C GLN A 28 -37.46 14.30 -11.04
N ALA A 29 -37.08 13.74 -9.89
CA ALA A 29 -36.81 12.32 -9.71
C ALA A 29 -38.06 11.45 -9.99
N PRO A 30 -37.89 10.28 -10.61
CA PRO A 30 -38.72 9.14 -10.34
C PRO A 30 -37.95 8.05 -9.60
N ALA A 31 -38.71 7.40 -8.73
CA ALA A 31 -38.31 6.37 -7.81
C ALA A 31 -38.20 4.99 -8.50
N ASN A 32 -37.47 4.10 -7.83
CA ASN A 32 -37.55 2.63 -7.93
C ASN A 32 -36.76 1.99 -9.08
N GLY A 33 -35.86 1.06 -8.73
CA GLY A 33 -35.51 -0.06 -9.63
C GLY A 33 -34.02 -0.27 -9.83
N TYR A 34 -33.52 -1.34 -9.24
CA TYR A 34 -32.14 -1.81 -9.31
C TYR A 34 -31.74 -2.29 -10.73
N SER A 35 -30.48 -2.04 -11.08
CA SER A 35 -29.47 -3.03 -11.49
C SER A 35 -28.70 -2.75 -12.79
N LYS A 36 -27.38 -2.91 -12.66
CA LYS A 36 -26.38 -3.33 -13.66
C LYS A 36 -26.06 -2.34 -14.79
N ALA A 37 -24.90 -1.68 -14.70
CA ALA A 37 -24.22 -1.10 -15.85
C ALA A 37 -22.81 -1.67 -15.97
N VAL A 38 -22.63 -2.48 -17.00
CA VAL A 38 -21.34 -2.74 -17.66
C VAL A 38 -21.04 -1.49 -18.48
N PHE A 39 -19.82 -0.95 -18.42
CA PHE A 39 -19.35 0.02 -19.40
C PHE A 39 -18.04 -0.43 -20.02
N ASP A 40 -18.15 -0.65 -21.32
CA ASP A 40 -17.12 -0.92 -22.32
C ASP A 40 -16.24 0.33 -22.51
N VAL A 41 -14.93 0.11 -22.56
CA VAL A 41 -13.90 1.12 -22.82
C VAL A 41 -13.59 1.12 -24.31
N SER A 42 -13.70 2.29 -24.93
CA SER A 42 -12.96 2.61 -26.15
C SER A 42 -12.13 3.88 -25.91
N HIS A 43 -10.83 3.74 -26.20
CA HIS A 43 -9.75 4.69 -26.07
C HIS A 43 -9.98 6.03 -26.82
N GLU A 44 -9.34 7.11 -26.36
CA GLU A 44 -8.19 7.72 -27.08
C GLU A 44 -7.39 8.69 -26.19
N TRP A 45 -6.11 8.86 -26.54
CA TRP A 45 -4.97 9.33 -25.75
C TRP A 45 -4.68 10.82 -25.97
N ASP A 46 -4.42 11.60 -24.92
CA ASP A 46 -3.28 12.54 -24.93
C ASP A 46 -2.86 12.96 -23.51
N ALA A 47 -1.54 13.03 -23.32
CA ALA A 47 -0.86 13.25 -22.06
C ALA A 47 -0.32 14.69 -21.97
N GLN A 48 -0.18 15.19 -20.73
CA GLN A 48 0.51 16.41 -20.21
C GLN A 48 -0.48 17.23 -19.35
N SER A 49 -0.30 17.53 -18.05
CA SER A 49 0.90 17.70 -17.23
C SER A 49 0.56 17.56 -15.72
N GLU A 50 1.50 16.96 -14.95
CA GLU A 50 1.76 17.04 -13.49
C GLU A 50 0.61 16.82 -12.45
N PRO A 51 0.72 15.84 -11.53
CA PRO A 51 -0.23 15.69 -10.41
C PRO A 51 0.06 16.67 -9.27
N ALA A 52 -0.86 17.58 -9.01
CA ALA A 52 -0.98 18.22 -7.71
C ALA A 52 -1.29 17.14 -6.65
N ALA A 53 -0.46 17.09 -5.60
CA ALA A 53 -0.70 16.23 -4.44
C ALA A 53 -2.10 16.51 -3.85
N PRO A 54 -2.94 15.50 -3.55
CA PRO A 54 -4.22 15.75 -2.91
C PRO A 54 -4.06 15.99 -1.40
N ASP A 55 -4.56 17.14 -0.95
CA ASP A 55 -4.85 17.46 0.44
C ASP A 55 -5.76 16.40 1.08
N ILE A 56 -5.33 15.84 2.21
CA ILE A 56 -6.16 14.95 3.03
C ILE A 56 -7.11 15.82 3.85
N VAL A 57 -8.41 15.80 3.51
CA VAL A 57 -9.48 16.35 4.35
C VAL A 57 -10.10 15.21 5.17
N ILE A 58 -9.88 15.20 6.49
CA ILE A 58 -10.63 14.34 7.42
C ILE A 58 -11.77 15.16 8.03
N LEU A 59 -13.00 14.94 7.56
CA LEU A 59 -14.21 15.38 8.26
C LEU A 59 -14.82 14.16 8.97
N ALA A 60 -14.64 14.10 10.29
CA ALA A 60 -15.34 13.16 11.15
C ALA A 60 -16.65 13.80 11.64
N ALA A 61 -17.78 13.13 11.38
CA ALA A 61 -19.05 13.40 12.06
C ALA A 61 -19.76 12.08 12.38
N SER A 62 -20.35 12.06 13.56
CA SER A 62 -20.68 10.93 14.42
C SER A 62 -22.05 10.27 14.17
N SER A 63 -22.18 9.08 14.78
CA SER A 63 -23.42 8.49 15.34
C SER A 63 -24.24 7.57 14.43
N GLY A 64 -24.07 6.27 14.63
CA GLY A 64 -25.00 5.24 14.18
C GLY A 64 -24.70 3.91 14.86
N HIS A 65 -25.57 3.49 15.79
CA HIS A 65 -25.59 2.13 16.32
C HIS A 65 -26.10 1.20 15.22
N GLY A 66 -25.20 0.42 14.63
CA GLY A 66 -25.54 -0.69 13.74
C GLY A 66 -24.62 -1.86 14.08
N THR A 67 -25.21 -3.02 14.34
CA THR A 67 -24.53 -4.32 14.31
C THR A 67 -24.01 -4.57 12.89
N GLY A 68 -22.90 -3.92 12.56
CA GLY A 68 -22.14 -4.15 11.34
C GLY A 68 -21.20 -5.31 11.59
N HIS A 69 -21.31 -6.36 10.78
CA HIS A 69 -20.17 -7.21 10.51
C HIS A 69 -19.00 -6.28 10.20
N ALA A 70 -17.97 -6.30 11.04
CA ALA A 70 -16.80 -5.46 10.87
C ALA A 70 -16.26 -5.71 9.46
N SER A 71 -16.56 -4.79 8.54
CA SER A 71 -15.84 -4.68 7.29
C SER A 71 -14.40 -4.43 7.72
N MET A 72 -13.57 -5.47 7.62
CA MET A 72 -12.13 -5.31 7.72
C MET A 72 -11.79 -4.35 6.59
N ASN A 73 -11.73 -3.06 6.92
CA ASN A 73 -11.23 -2.03 6.04
C ASN A 73 -9.74 -2.36 5.85
N GLN A 74 -9.47 -3.23 4.88
CA GLN A 74 -8.13 -3.60 4.48
C GLN A 74 -7.57 -2.38 3.76
N SER A 75 -6.82 -1.57 4.51
CA SER A 75 -6.10 -0.44 3.94
C SER A 75 -5.23 -0.94 2.79
N SER A 76 -5.50 -0.44 1.59
CA SER A 76 -4.67 -0.64 0.41
C SER A 76 -3.81 0.60 0.19
N TYR A 77 -2.52 0.42 -0.05
CA TYR A 77 -1.58 1.48 -0.36
C TYR A 77 -1.09 1.32 -1.79
N THR A 78 -0.97 2.41 -2.53
CA THR A 78 -0.51 2.39 -3.92
C THR A 78 0.74 3.25 -4.07
N VAL A 79 1.73 2.74 -4.80
CA VAL A 79 2.95 3.46 -5.14
C VAL A 79 3.35 3.10 -6.57
N GLY A 80 3.28 4.07 -7.48
CA GLY A 80 3.36 3.79 -8.92
C GLY A 80 2.31 2.74 -9.32
N ASP A 81 2.76 1.66 -9.97
CA ASP A 81 1.92 0.52 -10.38
C ASP A 81 1.78 -0.58 -9.30
N LEU A 82 2.38 -0.39 -8.13
CA LEU A 82 2.34 -1.37 -7.03
C LEU A 82 1.14 -1.12 -6.13
N VAL A 83 0.43 -2.19 -5.80
CA VAL A 83 -0.69 -2.19 -4.85
C VAL A 83 -0.34 -3.10 -3.68
N ILE A 84 -0.35 -2.54 -2.48
CA ILE A 84 0.02 -3.20 -1.23
C ILE A 84 -1.24 -3.37 -0.40
N THR A 85 -1.51 -4.59 0.04
CA THR A 85 -2.72 -4.95 0.81
C THR A 85 -2.39 -5.86 1.98
N ASN A 86 -3.36 -6.06 2.88
CA ASN A 86 -3.25 -6.95 4.04
C ASN A 86 -2.02 -6.69 4.92
N VAL A 87 -1.67 -5.41 5.11
CA VAL A 87 -0.49 -4.97 5.86
C VAL A 87 -0.67 -5.23 7.34
N ARG A 88 0.17 -6.09 7.91
CA ARG A 88 0.08 -6.52 9.31
C ARG A 88 1.45 -6.85 9.88
N ALA A 89 1.65 -6.56 11.16
CA ALA A 89 2.87 -6.92 11.89
C ALA A 89 2.56 -7.92 13.01
N GLY A 90 3.55 -8.71 13.40
CA GLY A 90 3.43 -9.63 14.52
C GLY A 90 3.69 -8.95 15.85
N ALA A 91 2.76 -9.13 16.79
CA ALA A 91 2.92 -8.73 18.17
C ALA A 91 4.17 -9.39 18.78
N THR A 92 4.86 -8.61 19.60
CA THR A 92 6.10 -9.02 20.24
C THR A 92 5.95 -9.11 21.74
N VAL A 93 6.72 -10.01 22.35
CA VAL A 93 6.87 -10.03 23.82
C VAL A 93 7.67 -8.81 24.29
N PRO A 94 7.54 -8.37 25.55
CA PRO A 94 8.39 -7.33 26.12
C PRO A 94 9.87 -7.66 25.91
N LYS A 95 10.67 -6.69 25.46
CA LYS A 95 12.11 -6.80 25.14
C LYS A 95 12.45 -7.69 23.93
N ALA A 96 11.50 -8.02 23.06
CA ALA A 96 11.84 -8.67 21.80
C ALA A 96 12.74 -7.74 20.96
N PRO A 97 13.85 -8.24 20.40
CA PRO A 97 14.75 -7.41 19.59
C PRO A 97 14.22 -7.20 18.16
N VAL A 98 13.23 -8.00 17.72
CA VAL A 98 12.78 -8.07 16.32
C VAL A 98 11.27 -8.31 16.20
N ALA A 99 10.67 -7.85 15.10
CA ALA A 99 9.29 -8.14 14.70
C ALA A 99 9.18 -8.49 13.22
N GLY A 100 8.22 -9.34 12.88
CA GLY A 100 7.90 -9.68 11.49
C GLY A 100 6.73 -8.86 10.93
N GLY A 101 6.89 -8.33 9.72
CA GLY A 101 5.88 -7.66 8.92
C GLY A 101 5.46 -8.51 7.72
N TYR A 102 4.17 -8.49 7.43
CA TYR A 102 3.51 -9.32 6.42
C TYR A 102 2.55 -8.46 5.62
N MET A 103 2.45 -8.71 4.33
CA MET A 103 1.62 -7.98 3.39
C MET A 103 1.54 -8.74 2.07
N VAL A 104 0.66 -8.30 1.18
CA VAL A 104 0.62 -8.76 -0.21
C VAL A 104 0.96 -7.58 -1.09
N ILE A 105 1.89 -7.77 -2.02
CA ILE A 105 2.33 -6.75 -2.96
C ILE A 105 2.02 -7.25 -4.36
N LYS A 106 1.14 -6.54 -5.07
CA LYS A 106 0.80 -6.81 -6.46
C LYS A 106 1.41 -5.74 -7.35
N ASN A 107 2.06 -6.16 -8.42
CA ASN A 107 2.61 -5.26 -9.43
C ASN A 107 1.73 -5.30 -10.67
N ASN A 108 1.01 -4.22 -10.93
CA ASN A 108 0.17 -4.07 -12.13
C ASN A 108 0.96 -3.49 -13.31
N GLY A 109 2.23 -3.15 -13.11
CA GLY A 109 3.11 -2.55 -14.11
C GLY A 109 3.70 -3.59 -15.05
N SER A 110 4.33 -3.09 -16.12
CA SER A 110 4.98 -3.91 -17.15
C SER A 110 6.46 -4.20 -16.87
N ALA A 111 7.04 -3.63 -15.82
CA ALA A 111 8.42 -3.87 -15.38
C ALA A 111 8.45 -4.47 -13.97
N SER A 112 9.44 -5.31 -13.67
CA SER A 112 9.65 -5.80 -12.30
C SER A 112 10.13 -4.68 -11.37
N ASP A 113 9.80 -4.80 -10.09
CA ASP A 113 10.29 -3.92 -9.03
C ASP A 113 10.93 -4.75 -7.92
N PHE A 114 11.65 -4.11 -7.00
CA PHE A 114 12.31 -4.75 -5.88
C PHE A 114 11.95 -4.02 -4.60
N LEU A 115 11.39 -4.73 -3.62
CA LEU A 115 11.29 -4.23 -2.25
C LEU A 115 12.66 -4.38 -1.60
N VAL A 116 13.36 -3.27 -1.39
CA VAL A 116 14.74 -3.26 -0.89
C VAL A 116 14.84 -3.04 0.61
N GLY A 117 13.75 -2.65 1.27
CA GLY A 117 13.73 -2.40 2.72
C GLY A 117 12.78 -1.28 3.07
N GLY A 118 13.17 -0.48 4.06
CA GLY A 118 12.39 0.66 4.50
C GLY A 118 12.92 1.33 5.76
N GLN A 119 12.09 2.16 6.39
CA GLN A 119 12.38 2.81 7.66
C GLN A 119 11.15 2.77 8.56
N ALA A 120 11.38 2.65 9.86
CA ALA A 120 10.33 2.68 10.86
C ALA A 120 10.84 3.38 12.12
N ALA A 121 10.11 4.34 12.67
CA ALA A 121 10.56 5.05 13.88
C ALA A 121 10.72 4.12 15.11
N PHE A 122 10.09 2.95 15.07
CA PHE A 122 10.10 1.95 16.13
C PHE A 122 11.17 0.87 15.98
N ALA A 123 11.95 0.90 14.90
CA ALA A 123 12.97 -0.08 14.59
C ALA A 123 14.25 0.61 14.11
N GLY A 124 15.40 0.11 14.51
CA GLY A 124 16.68 0.64 14.04
C GLY A 124 17.02 0.28 12.60
N ASP A 125 16.42 -0.79 12.06
CA ASP A 125 16.68 -1.27 10.70
C ASP A 125 15.47 -2.08 10.17
N VAL A 126 15.26 -2.09 8.85
CA VAL A 126 14.16 -2.82 8.19
C VAL A 126 14.74 -3.67 7.07
N GLN A 127 14.70 -4.98 7.25
CA GLN A 127 15.34 -5.95 6.36
C GLN A 127 14.32 -6.87 5.72
N ILE A 128 14.66 -7.45 4.56
CA ILE A 128 13.80 -8.41 3.88
C ILE A 128 14.40 -9.81 4.01
N HIS A 129 13.61 -10.76 4.52
CA HIS A 129 14.08 -12.10 4.84
C HIS A 129 13.20 -13.14 4.13
N GLU A 130 13.82 -14.23 3.68
CA GLU A 130 13.15 -15.42 3.18
C GLU A 130 13.34 -16.58 4.15
N MET A 131 12.39 -17.50 4.17
CA MET A 131 12.57 -18.82 4.79
C MET A 131 12.68 -19.86 3.68
N LYS A 132 13.77 -20.61 3.66
CA LYS A 132 14.02 -21.67 2.68
C LYS A 132 14.43 -22.97 3.37
N MET A 133 13.90 -24.09 2.87
CA MET A 133 14.36 -25.41 3.29
C MET A 133 15.79 -25.63 2.79
N GLN A 134 16.71 -25.91 3.71
CA GLN A 134 18.04 -26.39 3.38
C GLN A 134 18.21 -27.77 4.02
N GLY A 135 18.01 -28.81 3.22
CA GLY A 135 17.80 -30.17 3.74
C GLY A 135 16.49 -30.24 4.53
N ASP A 136 16.54 -30.78 5.74
CA ASP A 136 15.38 -30.90 6.63
C ASP A 136 15.16 -29.70 7.56
N VAL A 137 15.95 -28.63 7.40
CA VAL A 137 15.90 -27.45 8.28
C VAL A 137 15.40 -26.22 7.52
N MET A 138 14.37 -25.57 8.06
CA MET A 138 13.97 -24.23 7.65
C MET A 138 15.02 -23.21 8.09
N LYS A 139 15.69 -22.58 7.13
CA LYS A 139 16.64 -21.49 7.41
C LYS A 139 16.07 -20.16 6.98
N MET A 140 16.25 -19.16 7.84
CA MET A 140 15.99 -17.76 7.54
C MET A 140 17.23 -17.16 6.88
N ARG A 141 17.05 -16.47 5.75
CA ARG A 141 18.11 -15.80 5.00
C ARG A 141 17.68 -14.39 4.66
N GLU A 142 18.56 -13.43 4.91
CA GLU A 142 18.39 -12.04 4.48
C GLU A 142 18.58 -11.93 2.95
N LEU A 143 17.73 -11.13 2.31
CA LEU A 143 17.79 -10.77 0.90
C LEU A 143 18.35 -9.34 0.79
N ALA A 144 19.68 -9.22 0.75
CA ALA A 144 20.37 -7.92 0.69
C ALA A 144 20.04 -7.13 -0.59
N ASP A 145 19.78 -7.83 -1.71
CA ASP A 145 19.38 -7.21 -2.98
C ASP A 145 17.88 -6.84 -3.02
N GLY A 146 17.14 -7.16 -1.95
CA GLY A 146 15.69 -7.01 -1.86
C GLY A 146 14.90 -8.20 -2.40
N LEU A 147 13.58 -8.06 -2.39
CA LEU A 147 12.62 -9.04 -2.90
C LEU A 147 12.07 -8.58 -4.24
N GLU A 148 12.31 -9.38 -5.28
CA GLU A 148 11.77 -9.14 -6.62
C GLU A 148 10.25 -9.30 -6.64
N ILE A 149 9.58 -8.35 -7.28
CA ILE A 149 8.14 -8.33 -7.53
C ILE A 149 7.97 -8.29 -9.06
N PRO A 150 7.67 -9.44 -9.70
CA PRO A 150 7.63 -9.55 -11.15
C PRO A 150 6.52 -8.68 -11.75
N ALA A 151 6.74 -8.20 -12.98
CA ALA A 151 5.75 -7.44 -13.75
C ALA A 151 4.44 -8.24 -13.90
N GLY A 152 3.29 -7.59 -13.70
CA GLY A 152 1.99 -8.26 -13.72
C GLY A 152 1.80 -9.35 -12.64
N GLY A 153 2.74 -9.47 -11.70
CA GLY A 153 2.77 -10.54 -10.72
C GLY A 153 2.39 -10.10 -9.31
N GLU A 154 2.43 -11.05 -8.39
CA GLU A 154 2.11 -10.83 -6.97
C GLU A 154 3.10 -11.59 -6.08
N VAL A 155 3.49 -10.95 -4.99
CA VAL A 155 4.35 -11.54 -3.97
C VAL A 155 3.67 -11.42 -2.61
N MET A 156 3.55 -12.56 -1.94
CA MET A 156 2.93 -12.64 -0.61
C MET A 156 4.00 -12.79 0.46
N LEU A 157 4.07 -11.81 1.36
CA LEU A 157 4.90 -11.85 2.55
C LEU A 157 4.08 -12.46 3.69
N GLN A 158 4.46 -13.67 4.12
CA GLN A 158 3.72 -14.46 5.09
C GLN A 158 4.66 -15.28 6.00
N PRO A 159 4.20 -15.72 7.18
CA PRO A 159 5.00 -16.59 8.03
C PRO A 159 5.38 -17.88 7.30
N GLY A 160 6.66 -18.25 7.32
CA GLY A 160 7.17 -19.43 6.61
C GLY A 160 7.61 -19.16 5.16
N GLY A 161 7.45 -17.94 4.64
CA GLY A 161 7.96 -17.52 3.34
C GLY A 161 8.76 -16.21 3.46
N TYR A 162 8.51 -15.27 2.55
CA TYR A 162 9.08 -13.93 2.61
C TYR A 162 8.43 -13.10 3.73
N HIS A 163 9.21 -12.24 4.37
CA HIS A 163 8.71 -11.33 5.39
C HIS A 163 9.66 -10.14 5.59
N VAL A 164 9.08 -9.03 6.03
CA VAL A 164 9.86 -7.87 6.48
C VAL A 164 10.27 -8.13 7.92
N MET A 165 11.54 -7.92 8.26
CA MET A 165 12.06 -7.98 9.62
C MET A 165 12.41 -6.58 10.11
N PHE A 166 11.68 -6.13 11.12
CA PHE A 166 12.00 -4.93 11.88
C PHE A 166 13.03 -5.31 12.94
N MET A 167 14.25 -4.78 12.82
CA MET A 167 15.37 -5.09 13.70
C MET A 167 15.60 -3.97 14.71
N LYS A 168 16.19 -4.30 15.86
CA LYS A 168 16.53 -3.36 16.93
C LYS A 168 15.30 -2.54 17.35
N LEU A 169 14.24 -3.22 17.73
CA LEU A 169 13.02 -2.56 18.20
C LEU A 169 13.31 -1.66 19.40
N THR A 170 12.86 -0.41 19.33
CA THR A 170 12.95 0.55 20.43
C THR A 170 11.80 0.38 21.42
N GLU A 171 10.67 -0.14 20.93
CA GLU A 171 9.44 -0.36 21.69
C GLU A 171 8.81 -1.71 21.30
N PRO A 172 8.13 -2.41 22.23
CA PRO A 172 7.39 -3.62 21.89
C PRO A 172 6.14 -3.30 21.06
N LEU A 173 5.86 -4.11 20.04
CA LEU A 173 4.61 -4.09 19.29
C LEU A 173 3.52 -4.83 20.05
N LYS A 174 2.45 -4.14 20.47
CA LYS A 174 1.31 -4.77 21.15
C LYS A 174 0.18 -5.02 20.17
N GLU A 175 -0.51 -6.13 20.37
CA GLU A 175 -1.68 -6.49 19.57
C GLU A 175 -2.76 -5.40 19.62
N GLY A 176 -3.35 -5.12 18.46
CA GLY A 176 -4.38 -4.10 18.31
C GLY A 176 -3.84 -2.68 18.09
N GLU A 177 -2.53 -2.47 18.19
CA GLU A 177 -1.89 -1.20 17.83
C GLU A 177 -1.67 -1.10 16.32
N ASN A 178 -1.59 0.13 15.83
CA ASN A 178 -1.19 0.44 14.47
C ASN A 178 0.18 1.14 14.50
N ARG A 179 1.12 0.70 13.64
CA ARG A 179 2.45 1.32 13.54
C ARG A 179 2.77 1.65 12.10
N LYS A 180 3.18 2.89 11.86
CA LYS A 180 3.59 3.37 10.54
C LYS A 180 5.03 2.99 10.25
N ALA A 181 5.27 2.53 9.03
CA ALA A 181 6.61 2.35 8.48
C ALA A 181 6.62 2.72 7.00
N THR A 182 7.75 3.24 6.54
CA THR A 182 7.99 3.52 5.13
C THR A 182 8.63 2.30 4.50
N LEU A 183 8.08 1.83 3.38
CA LEU A 183 8.68 0.79 2.54
C LEU A 183 9.33 1.46 1.34
N THR A 184 10.51 0.99 0.96
CA THR A 184 11.27 1.50 -0.18
C THR A 184 11.35 0.45 -1.27
N PHE A 185 10.86 0.82 -2.45
CA PHE A 185 10.96 0.07 -3.69
C PHE A 185 12.03 0.71 -4.59
N LYS A 186 12.70 -0.13 -5.38
CA LYS A 186 13.82 0.31 -6.22
C LYS A 186 13.36 1.24 -7.35
N ASN A 187 12.24 0.94 -7.99
CA ASN A 187 11.74 1.70 -9.14
C ASN A 187 10.56 2.60 -8.77
N ALA A 188 9.57 2.10 -8.02
CA ALA A 188 8.38 2.86 -7.63
C ALA A 188 8.63 3.93 -6.56
N GLY A 189 9.76 3.86 -5.83
CA GLY A 189 10.11 4.79 -4.76
C GLY A 189 9.59 4.34 -3.39
N SER A 190 9.31 5.30 -2.50
CA SER A 190 8.94 4.98 -1.11
C SER A 190 7.47 5.27 -0.81
N VAL A 191 6.87 4.47 0.07
CA VAL A 191 5.47 4.61 0.51
C VAL A 191 5.34 4.36 2.01
N GLU A 192 4.63 5.24 2.70
CA GLU A 192 4.25 5.03 4.10
C GLU A 192 3.06 4.07 4.16
N VAL A 193 3.21 2.98 4.93
CA VAL A 193 2.14 2.02 5.19
C VAL A 193 1.93 1.87 6.68
N GLU A 194 0.69 1.61 7.07
CA GLU A 194 0.32 1.34 8.45
C GLU A 194 0.18 -0.17 8.70
N PHE A 195 0.98 -0.69 9.62
CA PHE A 195 0.94 -2.08 10.06
C PHE A 195 0.00 -2.23 11.24
N GLY A 196 -1.12 -2.93 11.03
CA GLY A 196 -1.95 -3.41 12.13
C GLY A 196 -1.27 -4.58 12.85
N VAL A 197 -0.96 -4.41 14.14
CA VAL A 197 -0.28 -5.43 14.93
C VAL A 197 -1.28 -6.53 15.33
N LYS A 198 -1.00 -7.77 14.91
CA LYS A 198 -1.80 -8.96 15.19
C LYS A 198 -1.06 -9.92 16.10
N SER A 199 -1.80 -10.73 16.86
CA SER A 199 -1.19 -11.77 17.68
C SER A 199 -0.37 -12.73 16.80
N ARG A 200 0.73 -13.27 17.33
CA ARG A 200 1.54 -14.25 16.60
C ARG A 200 0.78 -15.55 16.32
N LYS A 201 -0.31 -15.83 17.04
CA LYS A 201 -1.19 -16.98 16.79
C LYS A 201 -2.05 -16.75 15.55
N ASP A 202 -2.60 -15.55 15.38
CA ASP A 202 -3.46 -15.20 14.24
C ASP A 202 -2.68 -15.13 12.93
N LEU A 203 -1.38 -14.82 13.01
CA LEU A 203 -0.50 -14.86 11.84
C LEU A 203 -0.21 -16.30 11.38
N LYS A 204 -0.23 -17.28 12.29
CA LYS A 204 0.12 -18.69 12.01
C LYS A 204 -1.07 -19.58 11.61
N SER A 205 -2.29 -19.05 11.47
CA SER A 205 -3.51 -19.88 11.41
C SER A 205 -3.72 -20.70 10.12
N HIS A 206 -2.70 -20.90 9.28
CA HIS A 206 -2.73 -21.84 8.15
C HIS A 206 -1.53 -22.79 8.22
N GLY A 207 -1.65 -23.88 8.97
CA GLY A 207 -0.69 -24.99 8.92
C GLY A 207 -0.53 -25.72 10.25
N MET A 208 -0.65 -27.06 10.19
CA MET A 208 -0.43 -28.06 11.24
C MET A 208 -1.61 -28.34 12.17
N ASN A 209 -2.57 -29.09 11.62
CA ASN A 209 -3.19 -30.19 12.36
C ASN A 209 -2.07 -31.14 12.82
N HIS A 210 -1.64 -31.02 14.07
CA HIS A 210 -0.82 -32.06 14.69
C HIS A 210 -1.72 -33.27 14.93
N SER A 211 -1.78 -34.14 13.93
CA SER A 211 -2.31 -35.49 14.07
C SER A 211 -1.65 -36.13 15.29
N LYS A 212 -2.48 -36.31 16.30
CA LYS A 212 -2.25 -37.01 17.54
C LYS A 212 -1.63 -38.38 17.22
N HIS A 213 -0.33 -38.55 17.41
CA HIS A 213 0.30 -39.87 17.43
C HIS A 213 -0.15 -40.59 18.70
N GLY A 214 -1.26 -41.32 18.60
CA GLY A 214 -1.70 -42.28 19.59
C GLY A 214 -0.85 -43.54 19.48
N SER A 215 0.00 -43.74 20.48
CA SER A 215 0.71 -44.99 20.79
C SER A 215 -0.25 -46.19 20.76
N SER A 216 0.06 -47.23 19.98
CA SER A 216 -0.45 -48.57 20.25
C SER A 216 0.63 -49.38 20.96
N ASN A 217 0.31 -49.87 22.15
CA ASN A 217 1.00 -51.00 22.77
C ASN A 217 0.00 -52.15 22.89
#